data_AF-A0A528B0I5-F1
#
_entry.id   AF-A0A528B0I5-F1
#
_cell.length_a   1.000
_cell.length_b   1.000
_cell.length_c   1.000
_cell.angle_alpha   90.00
_cell.angle_beta   90.00
_cell.angle_gamma   90.00
#
_symmetry.space_group_name_H-M   'P 1'
#
loop_
_entity.id
_entity.type
_entity.pdbx_description
1 polymer ?
#
loop_
_entity_poly.entity_id
_entity_poly.type
_entity_poly.pdbx_seq_one_letter_code
_entity_poly.pdbx_strand_id
1 'polypeptide(L)'
;QVINPGFVDTPLTEKNLLPMPGLMPVNRASRRMARGIRSGGFEVTFPWRLSWGLKLLRILPRPFCRSVISTATRWKARPLNFDRKPPSE
;
A
#
# COMPACT_ATOMS: atom_id res chain seq x y z
N GLN A 1 6.26 4.91 -17.22
CA GLN A 1 5.56 3.79 -16.55
C GLN A 1 5.40 4.12 -15.07
N VAL A 2 4.22 3.85 -14.49
CA VAL A 2 3.96 4.06 -13.06
C VAL A 2 4.17 2.76 -12.31
N ILE A 3 4.88 2.80 -11.18
CA ILE A 3 5.06 1.64 -10.31
C ILE A 3 4.33 1.92 -9.00
N ASN A 4 3.32 1.11 -8.72
CA ASN A 4 2.50 1.16 -7.52
C ASN A 4 2.77 -0.10 -6.70
N PRO A 5 3.90 -0.15 -5.96
CA PRO A 5 4.16 -1.26 -5.06
C PRO A 5 3.24 -1.15 -3.84
N GLY A 6 2.83 -2.29 -3.31
CA GLY A 6 2.38 -2.41 -1.94
C GLY A 6 3.58 -2.32 -0.99
N PHE A 7 3.48 -2.94 0.17
CA PHE A 7 4.56 -2.92 1.15
C PHE A 7 5.75 -3.77 0.70
N VAL A 8 6.96 -3.22 0.83
CA VAL A 8 8.21 -3.91 0.50
C VAL A 8 9.03 -4.02 1.77
N ASP A 9 9.51 -5.22 2.04
CA ASP A 9 10.34 -5.54 3.19
C ASP A 9 11.74 -4.93 3.02
N THR A 10 11.97 -3.81 3.70
CA THR A 10 13.20 -3.02 3.69
C THR A 10 13.57 -2.62 5.12
N PRO A 11 14.83 -2.26 5.41
CA PRO A 11 15.21 -1.75 6.74
C PRO A 11 14.39 -0.54 7.20
N LEU A 12 13.83 0.23 6.25
CA LEU A 12 12.93 1.35 6.55
C LEU A 12 11.56 0.89 7.06
N THR A 13 11.01 -0.18 6.48
CA THR A 13 9.70 -0.72 6.84
C THR A 13 9.75 -1.66 8.04
N GLU A 14 10.91 -2.23 8.37
CA GLU A 14 11.10 -3.03 9.58
C GLU A 14 10.74 -2.26 10.85
N LYS A 15 10.99 -0.95 10.86
CA LYS A 15 10.65 -0.05 11.99
C LYS A 15 9.16 0.36 12.00
N ASN A 16 8.38 -0.02 11.00
CA ASN A 16 6.99 0.38 10.88
C ASN A 16 6.06 -0.58 11.65
N LEU A 17 5.40 -0.05 12.68
CA LEU A 17 4.48 -0.82 13.53
C LEU A 17 3.05 -0.94 12.95
N LEU A 18 2.80 -0.30 11.81
CA LEU A 18 1.49 -0.37 11.15
C LEU A 18 1.31 -1.72 10.43
N PRO A 19 0.07 -2.24 10.34
CA PRO A 19 -0.19 -3.45 9.55
C PRO A 19 0.17 -3.20 8.08
N MET A 20 1.03 -4.06 7.53
CA MET A 20 1.54 -3.99 6.15
C MET A 20 1.02 -5.17 5.32
N PRO A 21 -0.26 -5.18 4.92
CA PRO A 21 -0.86 -6.30 4.21
C PRO A 21 -0.17 -6.56 2.86
N GLY A 22 0.28 -7.79 2.67
CA GLY A 22 0.97 -8.19 1.44
C GLY A 22 2.42 -7.69 1.36
N LEU A 23 3.09 -7.54 2.50
CA LEU A 23 4.53 -7.30 2.59
C LEU A 23 5.28 -8.29 1.69
N MET A 24 6.12 -7.75 0.81
CA MET A 24 6.87 -8.54 -0.15
C MET A 24 8.38 -8.35 0.02
N PRO A 25 9.19 -9.43 -0.03
CA PRO A 25 10.64 -9.33 0.04
C PRO A 25 11.22 -8.38 -1.02
N VAL A 26 12.20 -7.55 -0.63
CA VAL A 26 12.87 -6.58 -1.53
C VAL A 26 13.36 -7.22 -2.82
N ASN A 27 13.97 -8.41 -2.76
CA ASN A 27 14.47 -9.15 -3.92
C ASN A 27 13.38 -9.48 -4.93
N ARG A 28 12.15 -9.75 -4.47
CA ARG A 28 11.02 -10.06 -5.34
C ARG A 28 10.40 -8.79 -5.91
N ALA A 29 10.31 -7.73 -5.10
CA ALA A 29 9.82 -6.43 -5.51
C ALA A 29 10.69 -5.83 -6.62
N SER A 30 12.01 -5.77 -6.40
CA SER A 30 12.98 -5.21 -7.35
C SER A 30 12.95 -5.94 -8.70
N ARG A 31 12.93 -7.28 -8.70
CA ARG A 31 12.80 -8.08 -9.94
C ARG A 31 11.51 -7.80 -10.70
N ARG A 32 10.39 -7.61 -9.99
CA ARG A 32 9.10 -7.26 -10.62
C ARG A 32 9.12 -5.86 -11.21
N MET A 33 9.67 -4.89 -10.50
CA MET A 33 9.85 -3.52 -10.98
C MET A 33 10.71 -3.50 -12.24
N ALA A 34 11.90 -4.13 -12.19
CA ALA A 34 12.81 -4.21 -13.34
C ALA A 34 12.17 -4.89 -14.56
N ARG A 35 11.44 -6.00 -14.34
CA ARG A 35 10.71 -6.67 -15.43
C ARG A 35 9.63 -5.76 -16.02
N GLY A 36 8.88 -5.07 -15.17
CA GLY A 36 7.87 -4.10 -15.58
C GLY A 36 8.47 -2.99 -16.44
N ILE A 37 9.56 -2.39 -16.00
CA ILE A 37 10.26 -1.32 -16.73
C ILE A 37 10.67 -1.81 -18.13
N ARG A 38 11.27 -3.00 -18.22
CA ARG A 38 11.67 -3.59 -19.51
C ARG A 38 10.50 -3.89 -20.45
N SER A 39 9.31 -4.16 -19.92
CA SER A 39 8.14 -4.48 -20.74
C SER A 39 7.47 -3.25 -21.38
N GLY A 40 7.81 -2.02 -20.94
CA GLY A 40 7.26 -0.79 -21.53
C GLY A 40 5.78 -0.50 -21.25
N GLY A 41 5.10 -1.31 -20.42
CA GLY A 41 3.68 -1.10 -20.10
C GLY A 41 3.37 0.20 -19.35
N PHE A 42 2.08 0.52 -19.18
CA PHE A 42 1.65 1.75 -18.50
C PHE A 42 1.86 1.71 -16.97
N GLU A 43 1.45 0.62 -16.31
CA GLU A 43 1.45 0.50 -14.84
C GLU A 43 1.94 -0.89 -14.38
N VAL A 44 2.74 -0.91 -13.32
CA VAL A 44 3.17 -2.12 -12.61
C VAL A 44 2.65 -2.05 -11.18
N THR A 45 1.78 -2.98 -10.83
CA THR A 45 1.19 -3.08 -9.48
C THR A 45 1.49 -4.43 -8.86
N PHE A 46 1.72 -4.45 -7.55
CA PHE A 46 1.79 -5.68 -6.77
C PHE A 46 1.59 -5.36 -5.28
N PRO A 47 0.97 -6.24 -4.48
CA PRO A 47 0.31 -7.48 -4.87
C PRO A 47 -1.03 -7.21 -5.58
N TRP A 48 -1.31 -7.97 -6.65
CA TRP A 48 -2.51 -7.76 -7.47
C TRP A 48 -3.82 -7.87 -6.69
N ARG A 49 -3.89 -8.80 -5.73
CA ARG A 49 -5.09 -9.00 -4.88
C ARG A 49 -5.50 -7.72 -4.16
N LEU A 50 -4.52 -7.00 -3.61
CA LEU A 50 -4.77 -5.74 -2.93
C LEU A 50 -5.10 -4.63 -3.93
N SER A 51 -4.29 -4.50 -4.99
CA SER A 51 -4.46 -3.43 -5.98
C SER A 51 -5.83 -3.50 -6.66
N TRP A 52 -6.29 -4.68 -7.04
CA TRP A 52 -7.62 -4.87 -7.65
C TRP A 52 -8.75 -4.51 -6.69
N GLY A 53 -8.67 -4.89 -5.42
CA GLY A 53 -9.64 -4.48 -4.40
C GLY A 53 -9.75 -2.96 -4.28
N LEU A 54 -8.60 -2.27 -4.24
CA LEU A 54 -8.56 -0.81 -4.18
C LEU A 54 -9.05 -0.13 -5.47
N LYS A 55 -8.75 -0.71 -6.64
CA LYS A 55 -9.24 -0.22 -7.93
C LYS A 55 -10.75 -0.36 -8.06
N LEU A 56 -11.34 -1.47 -7.61
CA LEU A 56 -12.79 -1.65 -7.56
C LEU A 56 -13.43 -0.65 -6.60
N LEU A 57 -12.84 -0.46 -5.43
CA LEU A 57 -13.32 0.48 -4.43
C LEU A 57 -13.32 1.94 -4.93
N ARG A 58 -12.41 2.28 -5.85
CA ARG A 58 -12.33 3.61 -6.49
C ARG A 58 -13.52 3.89 -7.44
N ILE A 59 -14.16 2.87 -8.00
CA ILE A 59 -15.28 3.02 -8.93
C ILE A 59 -16.58 3.36 -8.15
N LEU A 60 -16.67 2.95 -6.88
CA LEU A 60 -17.86 3.21 -6.08
C LEU A 60 -18.07 4.72 -5.82
N PRO A 61 -19.33 5.19 -5.76
CA PRO A 61 -19.62 6.54 -5.30
C PRO A 61 -19.03 6.79 -3.92
N ARG A 62 -18.50 8.00 -3.71
CA ARG A 62 -17.79 8.42 -2.49
C ARG A 62 -18.43 7.98 -1.17
N PRO A 63 -19.77 8.08 -0.94
CA PRO A 63 -20.36 7.65 0.33
C PRO A 63 -20.21 6.15 0.61
N PHE A 64 -20.37 5.30 -0.42
CA PHE A 64 -20.23 3.85 -0.28
C PHE A 64 -18.77 3.45 -0.06
N CYS A 65 -17.86 4.04 -0.85
CA CYS A 65 -16.43 3.85 -0.69
C CYS A 65 -15.98 4.21 0.75
N ARG A 66 -16.43 5.36 1.28
CA ARG A 66 -16.16 5.77 2.66
C ARG A 66 -16.70 4.76 3.68
N SER A 67 -17.93 4.28 3.49
CA SER A 67 -18.55 3.29 4.38
C SER A 67 -17.72 2.00 4.43
N VAL A 68 -17.38 1.45 3.26
CA VAL A 68 -16.56 0.23 3.14
C VAL A 68 -15.20 0.41 3.81
N ILE A 69 -14.51 1.53 3.55
CA ILE A 69 -13.20 1.81 4.19
C ILE A 69 -13.36 1.89 5.70
N SER A 70 -14.34 2.64 6.20
CA SER A 70 -14.52 2.86 7.64
C SER A 70 -14.81 1.57 8.41
N THR A 71 -15.50 0.63 7.79
CA THR A 71 -15.80 -0.68 8.36
C THR A 71 -14.59 -1.61 8.30
N ALA A 72 -13.87 -1.63 7.16
CA ALA A 72 -12.77 -2.56 6.93
C ALA A 72 -11.49 -2.19 7.71
N THR A 73 -11.14 -0.90 7.78
CA THR A 73 -9.90 -0.47 8.44
C THR A 73 -10.08 -0.10 9.90
N ARG A 74 -11.33 0.04 10.36
CA ARG A 74 -11.67 0.65 11.66
C ARG A 74 -11.00 2.02 11.89
N TRP A 75 -10.56 2.68 10.82
CA TRP A 75 -9.96 4.03 10.88
C TRP A 75 -11.07 5.07 11.02
N LYS A 76 -11.65 5.15 12.23
CA LYS A 76 -12.65 6.17 12.59
C LYS A 76 -12.02 7.53 12.88
N ALA A 77 -10.78 7.54 13.39
CA ALA A 77 -10.01 8.75 13.59
C ALA A 77 -9.12 9.00 12.36
N ARG A 78 -9.17 10.22 11.81
CA ARG A 78 -8.10 10.74 10.96
C ARG A 78 -7.11 11.44 11.90
N PRO A 79 -6.05 10.79 12.40
CA PRO A 79 -5.02 11.51 13.12
C PRO A 79 -4.33 12.43 12.10
N LEU A 80 -4.72 13.71 12.09
CA LEU A 80 -4.02 14.74 11.33
C LEU A 80 -2.74 15.20 12.05
N ASN A 81 -2.57 14.77 13.31
CA ASN A 81 -1.33 14.95 14.06
C ASN A 81 -0.39 13.78 13.76
N PHE A 82 0.63 14.06 12.97
CA PHE A 82 1.78 13.17 12.73
C PHE A 82 2.87 13.36 13.79
N ASP A 83 2.49 13.65 15.04
CA ASP A 83 3.44 13.72 16.15
C ASP A 83 3.99 12.32 16.44
N ARG A 84 5.01 11.94 15.67
CA ARG A 84 5.83 10.77 15.94
C ARG A 84 6.62 11.09 17.21
N LYS A 85 6.18 10.60 18.37
CA LYS A 85 7.11 10.47 19.49
C LYS A 85 8.20 9.47 19.05
N PRO A 86 9.48 9.87 19.01
CA PRO A 86 10.55 8.89 18.83
C PRO A 86 10.50 7.86 19.96
N PRO A 87 11.03 6.63 19.76
CA PRO A 87 11.14 5.66 20.84
C PRO A 87 11.85 6.34 22.01
N SER A 88 11.24 6.31 23.19
CA SER A 88 11.97 6.64 24.42
C SER A 88 13.09 5.62 24.57
N GLU A 89 14.33 6.11 24.61
CA GLU A 89 15.50 5.33 25.01
C GLU A 89 15.27 4.58 26.33
#